data_AF-A0A2M7H1D5-F1
#
_entry.id   AF-A0A2M7H1D5-F1
#
_cell.length_a   1.000
_cell.length_b   1.000
_cell.length_c   1.000
_cell.angle_alpha   90.00
_cell.angle_beta   90.00
_cell.angle_gamma   90.00
#
_symmetry.space_group_name_H-M   'P 1'
#
loop_
_entity.id
_entity.type
_entity.pdbx_description
1 polymer ?
#
loop_
_entity_poly.entity_id
_entity_poly.type
_entity_poly.pdbx_seq_one_letter_code
_entity_poly.pdbx_strand_id
1 'polypeptide(L)'
;MAFEKEIEKLNKKLKELEKPELAEKQHQKGKLTARERINLLLDLDSFVELDPFVESRFDIFGLDKKRFPGDAVITGSGKVNGRQIFVFAQDFSKIGGSLGEMHGQKIVKVIDLARKTGCPIIGIIDSGGARIQEGISSLDGYAAIFRSQVKASGVIPQISVIVGPSAGGASYAPGLSDFVFMVERISQMYITGPEVIRAVTGEEVSFEELGGAAIHSLKSGCSHFIFESEADCFSGVKKLLSYLPQNNLEDSPRQRSIISEFFEKEENPKLLEIVPEEEEKGYDMQEVISEIFDKNSFFEIQAGFATNSIVGFSRLSGYVVGIIANQTKFMAGTLDIDSSDKVSRFVRFCDCFNIPLINLVDTPGYLPGADQEHRGIIRHGAKVLYAF
;
A
#
# COMPACT_ATOMS: atom_id res chain seq x y z
N MET A 1 1.39 47.35 -0.11
CA MET A 1 0.63 47.29 -1.38
C MET A 1 -0.59 46.37 -1.22
N ALA A 2 -1.69 46.57 -1.96
CA ALA A 2 -2.93 45.78 -1.77
C ALA A 2 -2.73 44.26 -1.98
N PHE A 3 -1.79 43.88 -2.86
CA PHE A 3 -1.43 42.48 -3.12
C PHE A 3 -0.72 41.80 -1.94
N GLU A 4 0.15 42.51 -1.21
CA GLU A 4 0.83 41.95 -0.02
C GLU A 4 -0.17 41.60 1.09
N LYS A 5 -1.20 42.44 1.28
CA LYS A 5 -2.28 42.17 2.23
C LYS A 5 -3.10 40.94 1.86
N GLU A 6 -3.36 40.72 0.57
CA GLU A 6 -4.13 39.53 0.14
C GLU A 6 -3.28 38.25 0.24
N ILE A 7 -1.97 38.31 -0.02
CA ILE A 7 -1.04 37.20 0.21
C ILE A 7 -0.98 36.86 1.71
N GLU A 8 -0.83 37.86 2.58
CA GLU A 8 -0.81 37.66 4.03
C GLU A 8 -2.11 37.03 4.53
N LYS A 9 -3.25 37.47 4.01
CA LYS A 9 -4.57 36.90 4.30
C LYS A 9 -4.70 35.44 3.84
N LEU A 10 -4.20 35.10 2.65
CA LEU A 10 -4.20 33.71 2.16
C LEU A 10 -3.26 32.82 2.99
N ASN A 11 -2.07 33.30 3.34
CA ASN A 11 -1.14 32.59 4.21
C ASN A 11 -1.72 32.36 5.61
N LYS A 12 -2.46 33.35 6.13
CA LYS A 12 -3.21 33.19 7.39
C LYS A 12 -4.30 32.13 7.27
N LYS A 13 -5.10 32.16 6.19
CA LYS A 13 -6.12 31.12 5.93
C LYS A 13 -5.54 29.72 5.83
N LEU A 14 -4.37 29.55 5.18
CA LEU A 14 -3.67 28.26 5.11
C LEU A 14 -3.32 27.73 6.50
N LYS A 15 -2.81 28.60 7.38
CA LYS A 15 -2.51 28.22 8.77
C LYS A 15 -3.76 27.83 9.56
N GLU A 16 -4.90 28.45 9.26
CA GLU A 16 -6.19 28.16 9.91
C GLU A 16 -6.86 26.86 9.42
N LEU A 17 -6.33 26.21 8.36
CA LEU A 17 -6.81 24.91 7.89
C LEU A 17 -6.59 23.78 8.90
N GLU A 18 -5.58 23.95 9.75
CA GLU A 18 -5.25 23.08 10.86
C GLU A 18 -5.82 23.67 12.15
N LYS A 19 -6.76 22.94 12.74
CA LYS A 19 -7.34 23.33 14.02
C LYS A 19 -6.61 22.55 15.13
N PRO A 20 -5.90 23.22 16.06
CA PRO A 20 -5.15 22.54 17.12
C PRO A 20 -6.01 21.55 17.93
N GLU A 21 -7.27 21.91 18.20
CA GLU A 21 -8.22 21.04 18.91
C GLU A 21 -8.53 19.73 18.17
N LEU A 22 -8.53 19.74 16.83
CA LEU A 22 -8.76 18.53 16.02
C LEU A 22 -7.49 17.67 15.97
N ALA A 23 -6.32 18.30 15.90
CA ALA A 23 -5.04 17.61 15.96
C ALA A 23 -4.85 16.90 17.32
N GLU A 24 -5.12 17.59 18.42
CA GLU A 24 -5.01 17.03 19.77
C GLU A 24 -5.93 15.80 19.95
N LYS A 25 -7.15 15.83 19.41
CA LYS A 25 -8.06 14.68 19.42
C LYS A 25 -7.55 13.49 18.63
N GLN A 26 -6.78 13.71 17.55
CA GLN A 26 -6.12 12.61 16.84
C GLN A 26 -4.94 12.07 17.63
N HIS A 27 -4.11 12.94 18.21
CA HIS A 27 -2.97 12.54 19.03
C HIS A 27 -3.40 11.74 20.26
N GLN A 28 -4.52 12.09 20.90
CA GLN A 28 -5.11 11.32 22.00
C GLN A 28 -5.50 9.88 21.62
N LYS A 29 -5.72 9.60 20.33
CA LYS A 29 -5.97 8.25 19.80
C LYS A 29 -4.68 7.53 19.36
N GLY A 30 -3.51 8.12 19.61
CA GLY A 30 -2.22 7.62 19.17
C GLY A 30 -2.02 7.71 17.65
N LYS A 31 -2.72 8.63 16.97
CA LYS A 31 -2.66 8.80 15.52
C LYS A 31 -2.11 10.16 15.13
N LEU A 32 -1.34 10.18 14.05
CA LEU A 32 -0.93 11.43 13.40
C LEU A 32 -2.12 12.07 12.64
N THR A 33 -2.02 13.37 12.41
CA THR A 33 -2.91 14.09 11.49
C THR A 33 -2.55 13.79 10.03
N ALA A 34 -3.49 14.05 9.10
CA ALA A 34 -3.25 13.90 7.66
C ALA A 34 -2.04 14.71 7.17
N ARG A 35 -1.81 15.91 7.73
CA ARG A 35 -0.67 16.76 7.37
C ARG A 35 0.64 16.22 7.90
N GLU A 36 0.69 15.81 9.17
CA GLU A 36 1.89 15.21 9.77
C GLU A 36 2.33 13.96 9.00
N ARG A 37 1.38 13.13 8.56
CA ARG A 37 1.63 11.96 7.70
C ARG A 37 2.27 12.34 6.36
N ILE A 38 1.76 13.38 5.70
CA ILE A 38 2.36 13.88 4.46
C ILE A 38 3.78 14.42 4.72
N ASN A 39 3.98 15.19 5.79
CA ASN A 39 5.29 15.73 6.14
C ASN A 39 6.30 14.63 6.51
N LEU A 40 5.83 13.52 7.09
CA LEU A 40 6.66 12.37 7.42
C LEU A 40 7.06 11.58 6.17
N LEU A 41 6.15 11.47 5.20
CA LEU A 41 6.39 10.81 3.92
C LEU A 41 7.31 11.61 2.99
N LEU A 42 7.14 12.92 2.91
CA LEU A 42 7.81 13.74 1.89
C LEU A 42 9.15 14.30 2.36
N ASP A 43 9.99 14.67 1.40
CA ASP A 43 11.19 15.46 1.62
C ASP A 43 10.80 16.85 2.14
N LEU A 44 11.65 17.41 3.02
CA LEU A 44 11.44 18.71 3.62
C LEU A 44 11.20 19.80 2.55
N ASP A 45 10.21 20.65 2.80
CA ASP A 45 9.83 21.78 1.93
C ASP A 45 9.49 21.41 0.46
N SER A 46 9.16 20.15 0.19
CA SER A 46 8.81 19.69 -1.16
C SER A 46 7.31 19.70 -1.48
N PHE A 47 6.45 19.76 -0.47
CA PHE A 47 5.01 19.60 -0.66
C PHE A 47 4.36 20.83 -1.30
N VAL A 48 3.60 20.58 -2.36
CA VAL A 48 2.75 21.56 -3.04
C VAL A 48 1.31 21.09 -2.94
N GLU A 49 0.51 21.79 -2.14
CA GLU A 49 -0.90 21.48 -1.93
C GLU A 49 -1.77 21.86 -3.13
N LEU A 50 -2.75 21.01 -3.42
CA LEU A 50 -3.78 21.25 -4.42
C LEU A 50 -5.14 21.41 -3.73
N ASP A 51 -5.89 22.41 -4.20
CA ASP A 51 -7.27 22.69 -3.77
C ASP A 51 -7.47 22.80 -2.23
N PRO A 52 -6.63 23.57 -1.50
CA PRO A 52 -6.72 23.68 -0.03
C PRO A 52 -8.03 24.30 0.47
N PHE A 53 -8.72 25.06 -0.38
CA PHE A 53 -9.92 25.83 -0.04
C PHE A 53 -11.22 25.26 -0.60
N VAL A 54 -11.19 24.08 -1.23
CA VAL A 54 -12.42 23.43 -1.72
C VAL A 54 -13.30 23.02 -0.54
N GLU A 55 -14.61 23.24 -0.65
CA GLU A 55 -15.60 22.89 0.36
C GLU A 55 -16.76 22.12 -0.29
N SER A 56 -17.47 21.31 0.51
CA SER A 56 -18.72 20.70 0.07
C SER A 56 -19.75 21.74 -0.33
N ARG A 57 -20.43 21.50 -1.45
CA ARG A 57 -21.48 22.38 -2.01
C ARG A 57 -22.88 22.09 -1.46
N PHE A 58 -23.00 21.12 -0.55
CA PHE A 58 -24.27 20.72 0.05
C PHE A 58 -24.55 21.54 1.33
N ASP A 59 -25.80 21.94 1.53
CA ASP A 59 -26.31 22.66 2.72
C ASP A 59 -27.40 21.86 3.45
N ILE A 60 -27.58 20.59 3.10
CA ILE A 60 -28.62 19.72 3.64
C ILE A 60 -28.14 18.96 4.88
N PHE A 61 -29.08 18.50 5.72
CA PHE A 61 -28.80 17.68 6.91
C PHE A 61 -27.76 18.28 7.88
N GLY A 62 -27.67 19.61 7.95
CA GLY A 62 -26.74 20.32 8.84
C GLY A 62 -25.29 20.37 8.35
N LEU A 63 -25.03 20.05 7.08
CA LEU A 63 -23.71 20.15 6.47
C LEU A 63 -23.22 21.59 6.34
N ASP A 64 -24.13 22.56 6.25
CA ASP A 64 -23.85 24.00 6.27
C ASP A 64 -22.99 24.42 7.48
N LYS A 65 -23.22 23.78 8.64
CA LYS A 65 -22.49 24.03 9.89
C LYS A 65 -21.21 23.20 10.04
N LYS A 66 -20.96 22.27 9.12
CA LYS A 66 -19.84 21.32 9.15
C LYS A 66 -18.98 21.42 7.88
N ARG A 67 -18.91 22.60 7.26
CA ARG A 67 -17.99 22.84 6.14
C ARG A 67 -16.56 23.00 6.66
N PHE A 68 -15.67 22.23 6.07
CA PHE A 68 -14.23 22.34 6.30
C PHE A 68 -13.55 22.59 4.95
N PRO A 69 -12.73 23.65 4.83
CA PRO A 69 -11.86 23.80 3.67
C PRO A 69 -10.96 22.56 3.49
N GLY A 70 -10.80 22.17 2.23
CA GLY A 70 -10.15 20.94 1.80
C GLY A 70 -11.09 19.72 1.73
N ASP A 71 -12.32 19.82 2.23
CA ASP A 71 -13.34 18.76 2.28
C ASP A 71 -12.85 17.43 2.87
N ALA A 72 -12.11 17.51 3.98
CA ALA A 72 -11.55 16.37 4.72
C ALA A 72 -10.53 15.51 3.96
N VAL A 73 -9.89 16.06 2.93
CA VAL A 73 -8.74 15.43 2.26
C VAL A 73 -7.69 16.47 1.86
N ILE A 74 -6.43 16.17 2.18
CA ILE A 74 -5.28 16.94 1.73
C ILE A 74 -4.73 16.25 0.48
N THR A 75 -4.59 16.97 -0.62
CA THR A 75 -4.09 16.44 -1.90
C THR A 75 -2.95 17.29 -2.38
N GLY A 76 -1.98 16.68 -3.05
CA GLY A 76 -0.89 17.45 -3.63
C GLY A 76 0.19 16.59 -4.25
N SER A 77 1.35 17.22 -4.40
CA SER A 77 2.55 16.58 -4.90
C SER A 77 3.74 16.95 -4.04
N GLY A 78 4.80 16.16 -4.10
CA GLY A 78 6.04 16.44 -3.40
C GLY A 78 7.14 15.51 -3.86
N LYS A 79 8.20 15.39 -3.06
CA LYS A 79 9.33 14.52 -3.39
C LYS A 79 9.58 13.49 -2.30
N VAL A 80 10.07 12.33 -2.72
CA VAL A 80 10.66 11.31 -1.84
C VAL A 80 12.02 10.97 -2.41
N ASN A 81 13.08 11.18 -1.63
CA ASN A 81 14.46 11.01 -2.07
C ASN A 81 14.74 11.75 -3.40
N GLY A 82 14.21 12.97 -3.52
CA GLY A 82 14.33 13.83 -4.70
C GLY A 82 13.43 13.48 -5.88
N ARG A 83 12.71 12.34 -5.85
CA ARG A 83 11.83 11.89 -6.93
C ARG A 83 10.40 12.35 -6.69
N GLN A 84 9.75 12.88 -7.72
CA GLN A 84 8.39 13.40 -7.65
C GLN A 84 7.39 12.29 -7.33
N ILE A 85 6.48 12.52 -6.39
CA ILE A 85 5.31 11.69 -6.14
C ILE A 85 4.07 12.55 -5.96
N PHE A 86 2.91 11.93 -6.11
CA PHE A 86 1.62 12.52 -5.78
C PHE A 86 1.04 11.85 -4.54
N VAL A 87 0.26 12.60 -3.76
CA VAL A 87 -0.30 12.08 -2.51
C VAL A 87 -1.69 12.64 -2.25
N PHE A 88 -2.55 11.81 -1.68
CA PHE A 88 -3.73 12.25 -0.95
C PHE A 88 -3.73 11.65 0.46
N ALA A 89 -4.16 12.43 1.43
CA ALA A 89 -4.32 11.99 2.82
C ALA A 89 -5.69 12.39 3.35
N GLN A 90 -6.48 11.40 3.73
CA GLN A 90 -7.81 11.60 4.29
C GLN A 90 -7.68 12.06 5.75
N ASP A 91 -8.44 13.09 6.10
CA ASP A 91 -8.41 13.72 7.42
C ASP A 91 -9.60 13.26 8.27
N PHE A 92 -9.39 12.21 9.05
CA PHE A 92 -10.42 11.64 9.92
C PHE A 92 -10.97 12.64 10.95
N SER A 93 -10.18 13.65 11.33
CA SER A 93 -10.61 14.68 12.29
C SER A 93 -11.73 15.58 11.73
N LYS A 94 -11.88 15.64 10.40
CA LYS A 94 -12.89 16.44 9.70
C LYS A 94 -13.99 15.53 9.17
N ILE A 95 -15.16 15.53 9.82
CA ILE A 95 -16.34 14.72 9.44
C ILE A 95 -16.00 13.22 9.25
N GLY A 96 -15.10 12.68 10.09
CA GLY A 96 -14.71 11.27 10.03
C GLY A 96 -13.95 10.88 8.77
N GLY A 97 -13.36 11.84 8.04
CA GLY A 97 -12.67 11.57 6.76
C GLY A 97 -13.61 11.02 5.69
N SER A 98 -14.93 11.20 5.87
CA SER A 98 -15.94 10.63 4.99
C SER A 98 -15.90 11.27 3.61
N LEU A 99 -15.98 10.42 2.59
CA LEU A 99 -15.90 10.84 1.20
C LEU A 99 -17.23 11.44 0.75
N GLY A 100 -17.19 12.71 0.34
CA GLY A 100 -18.24 13.41 -0.39
C GLY A 100 -17.86 13.67 -1.85
N GLU A 101 -18.68 14.44 -2.56
CA GLU A 101 -18.47 14.78 -3.98
C GLU A 101 -17.12 15.49 -4.19
N MET A 102 -16.88 16.57 -3.46
CA MET A 102 -15.71 17.42 -3.66
C MET A 102 -14.42 16.75 -3.17
N HIS A 103 -14.50 16.01 -2.06
CA HIS A 103 -13.45 15.09 -1.61
C HIS A 103 -13.04 14.11 -2.71
N GLY A 104 -14.02 13.43 -3.33
CA GLY A 104 -13.78 12.49 -4.43
C GLY A 104 -13.12 13.17 -5.63
N GLN A 105 -13.61 14.35 -6.03
CA GLN A 105 -13.05 15.12 -7.15
C GLN A 105 -11.59 15.54 -6.90
N LYS A 106 -11.22 15.90 -5.67
CA LYS A 106 -9.83 16.20 -5.30
C LYS A 106 -8.93 14.97 -5.48
N ILE A 107 -9.37 13.80 -5.02
CA ILE A 107 -8.61 12.55 -5.15
C ILE A 107 -8.47 12.16 -6.64
N VAL A 108 -9.55 12.23 -7.42
CA VAL A 108 -9.51 11.96 -8.86
C VAL A 108 -8.52 12.88 -9.57
N LYS A 109 -8.56 14.19 -9.27
CA LYS A 109 -7.64 15.16 -9.86
C LYS A 109 -6.18 14.79 -9.61
N VAL A 110 -5.83 14.40 -8.38
CA VAL A 110 -4.43 14.08 -8.04
C VAL A 110 -3.96 12.77 -8.66
N ILE A 111 -4.84 11.75 -8.75
CA ILE A 111 -4.55 10.49 -9.47
C ILE A 111 -4.32 10.77 -10.96
N ASP A 112 -5.19 11.56 -11.59
CA ASP A 112 -5.06 11.89 -13.01
C ASP A 112 -3.81 12.73 -13.31
N LEU A 113 -3.41 13.63 -12.40
CA LEU A 113 -2.15 14.35 -12.51
C LEU A 113 -0.96 13.40 -12.42
N ALA A 114 -0.94 12.49 -11.44
CA ALA A 114 0.11 11.48 -11.29
C ALA A 114 0.26 10.63 -12.55
N ARG A 115 -0.86 10.17 -13.11
CA ARG A 115 -0.87 9.38 -14.36
C ARG A 115 -0.40 10.21 -15.55
N LYS A 116 -0.79 11.48 -15.63
CA LYS A 116 -0.40 12.39 -16.72
C LYS A 116 1.09 12.72 -16.69
N THR A 117 1.70 12.80 -15.52
CA THR A 117 3.13 13.08 -15.37
C THR A 117 3.99 11.82 -15.27
N GLY A 118 3.38 10.64 -15.17
CA GLY A 118 4.10 9.38 -15.01
C GLY A 118 4.81 9.28 -13.66
N CYS A 119 4.16 9.71 -12.57
CA CYS A 119 4.73 9.66 -11.22
C CYS A 119 3.91 8.74 -10.30
N PRO A 120 4.53 8.11 -9.28
CA PRO A 120 3.82 7.31 -8.29
C PRO A 120 2.74 8.11 -7.53
N ILE A 121 1.68 7.42 -7.11
CA ILE A 121 0.61 7.96 -6.26
C ILE A 121 0.52 7.19 -4.94
N ILE A 122 0.48 7.94 -3.84
CA ILE A 122 0.34 7.40 -2.47
C ILE A 122 -1.01 7.86 -1.89
N GLY A 123 -1.86 6.90 -1.55
CA GLY A 123 -3.11 7.13 -0.84
C GLY A 123 -2.99 6.82 0.64
N ILE A 124 -3.11 7.83 1.50
CA ILE A 124 -3.09 7.67 2.97
C ILE A 124 -4.54 7.68 3.46
N ILE A 125 -4.99 6.52 3.97
CA ILE A 125 -6.41 6.21 4.17
C ILE A 125 -6.72 6.13 5.67
N ASP A 126 -7.68 6.94 6.08
CA ASP A 126 -8.26 7.04 7.42
C ASP A 126 -9.68 7.63 7.26
N SER A 127 -10.64 6.79 6.86
CA SER A 127 -11.97 7.19 6.42
C SER A 127 -13.08 6.30 6.97
N GLY A 128 -14.13 6.95 7.48
CA GLY A 128 -15.38 6.29 7.88
C GLY A 128 -16.26 5.82 6.71
N GLY A 129 -15.82 5.95 5.46
CA GLY A 129 -16.57 5.50 4.28
C GLY A 129 -17.31 6.63 3.56
N ALA A 130 -18.47 6.34 2.98
CA ALA A 130 -19.26 7.32 2.22
C ALA A 130 -19.93 8.34 3.15
N ARG A 131 -19.91 9.62 2.77
CA ARG A 131 -20.68 10.65 3.46
C ARG A 131 -22.16 10.51 3.10
N ILE A 132 -22.92 9.84 3.97
CA ILE A 132 -24.33 9.49 3.74
C ILE A 132 -25.18 10.73 3.45
N GLN A 133 -24.87 11.86 4.07
CA GLN A 133 -25.63 13.11 3.93
C GLN A 133 -25.60 13.69 2.51
N GLU A 134 -24.56 13.39 1.72
CA GLU A 134 -24.47 13.80 0.30
C GLU A 134 -25.08 12.76 -0.67
N GLY A 135 -25.54 11.63 -0.14
CA GLY A 135 -26.26 10.59 -0.87
C GLY A 135 -25.44 9.99 -2.00
N ILE A 136 -26.06 9.90 -3.19
CA ILE A 136 -25.46 9.24 -4.35
C ILE A 136 -24.18 9.92 -4.87
N SER A 137 -24.00 11.22 -4.59
CA SER A 137 -22.81 11.98 -4.99
C SER A 137 -21.53 11.42 -4.36
N SER A 138 -21.63 10.91 -3.13
CA SER A 138 -20.52 10.21 -2.46
C SER A 138 -20.17 8.89 -3.17
N LEU A 139 -21.18 8.16 -3.67
CA LEU A 139 -20.96 6.91 -4.40
C LEU A 139 -20.39 7.16 -5.81
N ASP A 140 -20.84 8.22 -6.48
CA ASP A 140 -20.25 8.68 -7.74
C ASP A 140 -18.77 9.07 -7.55
N GLY A 141 -18.45 9.74 -6.44
CA GLY A 141 -17.07 10.02 -6.04
C GLY A 141 -16.22 8.75 -5.91
N TYR A 142 -16.72 7.70 -5.25
CA TYR A 142 -16.04 6.40 -5.20
C TYR A 142 -15.83 5.79 -6.59
N ALA A 143 -16.90 5.74 -7.40
CA ALA A 143 -16.82 5.18 -8.75
C ALA A 143 -15.78 5.91 -9.62
N ALA A 144 -15.70 7.24 -9.50
CA ALA A 144 -14.72 8.06 -10.21
C ALA A 144 -13.28 7.77 -9.75
N ILE A 145 -13.04 7.58 -8.44
CA ILE A 145 -11.74 7.17 -7.91
C ILE A 145 -11.34 5.80 -8.46
N PHE A 146 -12.22 4.80 -8.34
CA PHE A 146 -11.92 3.43 -8.81
C PHE A 146 -11.61 3.42 -10.31
N ARG A 147 -12.39 4.14 -11.11
CA ARG A 147 -12.14 4.27 -12.54
C ARG A 147 -10.77 4.89 -12.83
N SER A 148 -10.35 5.87 -12.03
CA SER A 148 -9.05 6.53 -12.18
C SER A 148 -7.90 5.61 -11.79
N GLN A 149 -8.04 4.84 -10.70
CA GLN A 149 -7.05 3.84 -10.28
C GLN A 149 -6.90 2.70 -11.30
N VAL A 150 -8.02 2.18 -11.83
CA VAL A 150 -7.99 1.14 -12.87
C VAL A 150 -7.26 1.64 -14.12
N LYS A 151 -7.47 2.89 -14.53
CA LYS A 151 -6.74 3.50 -15.65
C LYS A 151 -5.24 3.72 -15.37
N ALA A 152 -4.85 3.77 -14.10
CA ALA A 152 -3.46 3.96 -13.67
C ALA A 152 -2.73 2.62 -13.42
N SER A 153 -3.47 1.50 -13.33
CA SER A 153 -2.92 0.17 -13.04
C SER A 153 -1.94 -0.27 -14.12
N GLY A 154 -0.73 -0.67 -13.71
CA GLY A 154 0.37 -1.03 -14.61
C GLY A 154 0.97 0.15 -15.39
N VAL A 155 0.61 1.40 -15.06
CA VAL A 155 1.15 2.62 -15.69
C VAL A 155 2.01 3.40 -14.72
N ILE A 156 1.49 3.67 -13.52
CA ILE A 156 2.22 4.30 -12.42
C ILE A 156 2.09 3.44 -11.16
N PRO A 157 3.10 3.39 -10.27
CA PRO A 157 2.96 2.69 -9.00
C PRO A 157 1.89 3.34 -8.11
N GLN A 158 0.97 2.52 -7.61
CA GLN A 158 -0.13 2.93 -6.73
C GLN A 158 0.02 2.26 -5.36
N ILE A 159 0.26 3.06 -4.33
CA ILE A 159 0.50 2.57 -2.97
C ILE A 159 -0.60 3.08 -2.04
N SER A 160 -1.23 2.18 -1.30
CA SER A 160 -2.19 2.51 -0.24
C SER A 160 -1.58 2.30 1.13
N VAL A 161 -1.74 3.28 2.03
CA VAL A 161 -1.26 3.27 3.41
C VAL A 161 -2.45 3.42 4.34
N ILE A 162 -2.83 2.34 5.02
CA ILE A 162 -3.98 2.29 5.92
C ILE A 162 -3.49 2.65 7.33
N VAL A 163 -3.91 3.81 7.81
CA VAL A 163 -3.56 4.38 9.13
C VAL A 163 -4.81 4.70 9.95
N GLY A 164 -5.90 4.02 9.59
CA GLY A 164 -7.21 4.19 10.18
C GLY A 164 -8.24 3.21 9.69
N PRO A 165 -9.52 3.43 10.04
CA PRO A 165 -10.60 2.71 9.43
C PRO A 165 -10.60 2.93 7.92
N SER A 166 -10.84 1.87 7.18
CA SER A 166 -11.23 1.85 5.79
C SER A 166 -12.48 0.98 5.72
N ALA A 167 -13.65 1.61 5.70
CA ALA A 167 -14.93 0.92 5.78
C ALA A 167 -15.73 1.06 4.48
N GLY A 168 -16.42 -0.01 4.08
CA GLY A 168 -17.29 -0.01 2.91
C GLY A 168 -16.53 0.28 1.62
N GLY A 169 -17.00 1.27 0.86
CA GLY A 169 -16.39 1.66 -0.41
C GLY A 169 -14.92 2.05 -0.29
N ALA A 170 -14.48 2.59 0.85
CA ALA A 170 -13.09 2.97 1.06
C ALA A 170 -12.11 1.79 0.86
N SER A 171 -12.54 0.57 1.19
CA SER A 171 -11.71 -0.64 1.13
C SER A 171 -11.43 -1.17 -0.28
N TYR A 172 -12.22 -0.76 -1.28
CA TYR A 172 -11.96 -1.17 -2.66
C TYR A 172 -10.77 -0.43 -3.28
N ALA A 173 -10.51 0.82 -2.87
CA ALA A 173 -9.37 1.59 -3.39
C ALA A 173 -8.01 0.94 -3.04
N PRO A 174 -7.77 0.48 -1.80
CA PRO A 174 -6.63 -0.37 -1.47
C PRO A 174 -6.60 -1.69 -2.24
N GLY A 175 -7.74 -2.35 -2.42
CA GLY A 175 -7.83 -3.60 -3.19
C GLY A 175 -7.35 -3.47 -4.63
N LEU A 176 -7.54 -2.30 -5.24
CA LEU A 176 -7.09 -1.93 -6.59
C LEU A 176 -5.65 -1.40 -6.66
N SER A 177 -5.02 -1.12 -5.52
CA SER A 177 -3.64 -0.61 -5.46
C SER A 177 -2.63 -1.74 -5.68
N ASP A 178 -1.39 -1.40 -6.04
CA ASP A 178 -0.33 -2.39 -6.24
C ASP A 178 0.17 -2.94 -4.90
N PHE A 179 0.36 -2.05 -3.91
CA PHE A 179 0.79 -2.40 -2.56
C PHE A 179 -0.08 -1.74 -1.49
N VAL A 180 -0.30 -2.49 -0.42
CA VAL A 180 -1.09 -2.05 0.74
C VAL A 180 -0.23 -2.20 1.99
N PHE A 181 -0.03 -1.08 2.68
CA PHE A 181 0.65 -0.98 3.96
C PHE A 181 -0.40 -0.80 5.05
N MET A 182 -0.28 -1.54 6.16
CA MET A 182 -1.16 -1.40 7.31
C MET A 182 -0.34 -1.14 8.58
N VAL A 183 -0.87 -0.31 9.48
CA VAL A 183 -0.26 -0.06 10.80
C VAL A 183 -1.05 -0.78 11.88
N GLU A 184 -0.38 -1.59 12.68
CA GLU A 184 -1.02 -2.40 13.72
C GLU A 184 -1.84 -1.55 14.69
N ARG A 185 -2.94 -2.12 15.19
CA ARG A 185 -3.86 -1.54 16.20
C ARG A 185 -4.65 -0.31 15.77
N ILE A 186 -4.16 0.47 14.81
CA ILE A 186 -4.82 1.72 14.37
C ILE A 186 -5.54 1.59 13.04
N SER A 187 -5.19 0.58 12.23
CA SER A 187 -5.74 0.37 10.89
C SER A 187 -6.69 -0.82 10.83
N GLN A 188 -7.81 -0.65 10.14
CA GLN A 188 -8.76 -1.73 9.88
C GLN A 188 -9.34 -1.58 8.48
N MET A 189 -9.58 -2.69 7.77
CA MET A 189 -10.21 -2.69 6.46
C MET A 189 -11.35 -3.72 6.38
N TYR A 190 -12.53 -3.29 5.94
CA TYR A 190 -13.67 -4.21 5.75
C TYR A 190 -14.72 -3.57 4.85
N ILE A 191 -15.56 -4.41 4.24
CA ILE A 191 -16.72 -3.94 3.46
C ILE A 191 -17.91 -3.67 4.40
N THR A 192 -18.21 -4.64 5.26
CA THR A 192 -19.34 -4.57 6.19
C THR A 192 -18.80 -4.55 7.60
N GLY A 193 -19.23 -3.58 8.42
CA GLY A 193 -18.77 -3.47 9.80
C GLY A 193 -19.36 -4.55 10.72
N PRO A 194 -18.73 -4.80 11.90
CA PRO A 194 -19.14 -5.84 12.83
C PRO A 194 -20.60 -5.77 13.28
N GLU A 195 -21.13 -4.56 13.51
CA GLU A 195 -22.51 -4.37 13.96
C GLU A 195 -23.53 -4.92 12.95
N VAL A 196 -23.27 -4.73 11.65
CA VAL A 196 -24.14 -5.23 10.58
C VAL A 196 -23.98 -6.74 10.43
N ILE A 197 -22.77 -7.27 10.56
CA ILE A 197 -22.51 -8.72 10.55
C ILE A 197 -23.32 -9.40 11.66
N ARG A 198 -23.25 -8.88 12.89
CA ARG A 198 -24.02 -9.40 14.02
C ARG A 198 -25.52 -9.37 13.77
N ALA A 199 -26.04 -8.28 13.23
CA ALA A 199 -27.47 -8.14 12.96
C ALA A 199 -27.99 -9.11 11.89
N VAL A 200 -27.16 -9.47 10.89
CA VAL A 200 -27.57 -10.33 9.76
C VAL A 200 -27.29 -11.81 10.01
N THR A 201 -26.13 -12.12 10.60
CA THR A 201 -25.63 -13.50 10.72
C THR A 201 -25.66 -14.04 12.14
N GLY A 202 -25.77 -13.16 13.14
CA GLY A 202 -25.60 -13.51 14.56
C GLY A 202 -24.13 -13.66 14.99
N GLU A 203 -23.16 -13.54 14.08
CA GLU A 203 -21.74 -13.63 14.40
C GLU A 203 -21.26 -12.42 15.21
N GLU A 204 -20.56 -12.67 16.30
CA GLU A 204 -19.91 -11.63 17.12
C GLU A 204 -18.42 -11.60 16.82
N VAL A 205 -17.95 -10.51 16.25
CA VAL A 205 -16.56 -10.29 15.87
C VAL A 205 -16.17 -8.85 16.20
N SER A 206 -14.95 -8.60 16.66
CA SER A 206 -14.46 -7.24 16.87
C SER A 206 -13.96 -6.59 15.57
N PHE A 207 -13.74 -5.26 15.56
CA PHE A 207 -13.13 -4.58 14.41
C PHE A 207 -11.74 -5.14 14.05
N GLU A 208 -10.94 -5.51 15.06
CA GLU A 208 -9.59 -6.04 14.86
C GLU A 208 -9.62 -7.49 14.33
N GLU A 209 -10.51 -8.34 14.86
CA GLU A 209 -10.67 -9.72 14.40
C GLU A 209 -11.29 -9.81 13.00
N LEU A 210 -12.08 -8.81 12.61
CA LEU A 210 -12.71 -8.76 11.30
C LEU A 210 -11.74 -8.29 10.22
N GLY A 211 -10.98 -7.23 10.48
CA GLY A 211 -10.23 -6.52 9.45
C GLY A 211 -8.97 -5.82 9.92
N GLY A 212 -8.41 -6.23 11.06
CA GLY A 212 -7.13 -5.71 11.56
C GLY A 212 -5.95 -6.05 10.65
N ALA A 213 -4.83 -5.38 10.87
CA ALA A 213 -3.61 -5.56 10.07
C ALA A 213 -3.14 -7.04 10.03
N ALA A 214 -3.21 -7.74 11.16
CA ALA A 214 -2.84 -9.14 11.26
C ALA A 214 -3.75 -10.06 10.41
N ILE A 215 -5.06 -9.81 10.38
CA ILE A 215 -6.00 -10.59 9.57
C ILE A 215 -5.68 -10.43 8.07
N HIS A 216 -5.36 -9.21 7.64
CA HIS A 216 -5.01 -8.94 6.25
C HIS A 216 -3.62 -9.41 5.84
N SER A 217 -2.69 -9.51 6.78
CA SER A 217 -1.32 -9.97 6.52
C SER A 217 -1.11 -11.47 6.68
N LEU A 218 -2.00 -12.18 7.39
CA LEU A 218 -1.85 -13.61 7.69
C LEU A 218 -2.92 -14.48 7.03
N LYS A 219 -4.14 -13.95 6.84
CA LYS A 219 -5.29 -14.76 6.39
C LYS A 219 -5.82 -14.39 5.01
N SER A 220 -6.08 -13.11 4.75
CA SER A 220 -6.74 -12.71 3.48
C SER A 220 -5.79 -12.30 2.36
N GLY A 221 -4.50 -12.06 2.66
CA GLY A 221 -3.52 -11.61 1.67
C GLY A 221 -3.74 -10.19 1.14
N CYS A 222 -4.64 -9.41 1.77
CA CYS A 222 -4.91 -8.03 1.33
C CYS A 222 -3.80 -7.04 1.72
N SER A 223 -3.06 -7.31 2.80
CA SER A 223 -1.96 -6.45 3.25
C SER A 223 -0.63 -7.00 2.76
N HIS A 224 0.19 -6.13 2.17
CA HIS A 224 1.51 -6.48 1.68
C HIS A 224 2.60 -6.27 2.74
N PHE A 225 2.40 -5.27 3.61
CA PHE A 225 3.31 -4.93 4.69
C PHE A 225 2.55 -4.52 5.94
N ILE A 226 3.05 -4.92 7.10
CA ILE A 226 2.57 -4.49 8.41
C ILE A 226 3.69 -3.83 9.20
N PHE A 227 3.35 -2.79 9.96
CA PHE A 227 4.28 -2.05 10.80
C PHE A 227 3.62 -1.71 12.13
N GLU A 228 4.41 -1.65 13.20
CA GLU A 228 3.92 -1.34 14.54
C GLU A 228 3.60 0.15 14.73
N SER A 229 4.24 1.02 13.93
CA SER A 229 4.13 2.47 14.03
C SER A 229 3.95 3.13 12.66
N GLU A 230 3.32 4.32 12.65
CA GLU A 230 3.19 5.11 11.43
C GLU A 230 4.56 5.51 10.85
N ALA A 231 5.55 5.82 11.69
CA ALA A 231 6.88 6.24 11.25
C ALA A 231 7.65 5.13 10.53
N ASP A 232 7.60 3.90 11.05
CA ASP A 232 8.22 2.75 10.40
C ASP A 232 7.49 2.41 9.10
N CYS A 233 6.16 2.55 9.08
CA CYS A 233 5.35 2.36 7.89
C CYS A 233 5.75 3.32 6.76
N PHE A 234 5.83 4.62 7.02
CA PHE A 234 6.26 5.59 6.01
C PHE A 234 7.72 5.39 5.59
N SER A 235 8.59 4.92 6.49
CA SER A 235 9.95 4.50 6.13
C SER A 235 9.95 3.29 5.21
N GLY A 236 9.05 2.32 5.44
CA GLY A 236 8.79 1.19 4.55
C GLY A 236 8.29 1.61 3.17
N VAL A 237 7.39 2.59 3.09
CA VAL A 237 6.92 3.16 1.82
C VAL A 237 8.09 3.82 1.05
N LYS A 238 8.93 4.61 1.73
CA LYS A 238 10.14 5.18 1.12
C LYS A 238 11.10 4.11 0.64
N LYS A 239 11.28 3.03 1.42
CA LYS A 239 12.08 1.87 1.05
C LYS A 239 11.53 1.20 -0.20
N LEU A 240 10.22 0.94 -0.29
CA LEU A 240 9.57 0.40 -1.49
C LEU A 240 9.83 1.28 -2.71
N LEU A 241 9.58 2.59 -2.60
CA LEU A 241 9.81 3.54 -3.70
C LEU A 241 11.26 3.55 -4.19
N SER A 242 12.23 3.17 -3.35
CA SER A 242 13.64 3.04 -3.76
C SER A 242 13.90 1.87 -4.72
N TYR A 243 12.97 0.91 -4.86
CA TYR A 243 13.05 -0.19 -5.82
C TYR A 243 12.26 0.09 -7.10
N LEU A 244 11.21 0.91 -7.04
CA LEU A 244 10.28 1.09 -8.15
C LEU A 244 10.70 2.21 -9.12
N PRO A 245 10.47 2.07 -10.43
CA PRO A 245 10.55 3.18 -11.39
C PRO A 245 9.42 4.21 -11.14
N GLN A 246 9.45 5.38 -11.78
CA GLN A 246 8.32 6.32 -11.62
C GLN A 246 7.05 5.89 -12.36
N ASN A 247 7.23 5.13 -13.46
CA ASN A 247 6.18 4.65 -14.34
C ASN A 247 6.71 3.45 -15.15
N ASN A 248 5.85 2.83 -15.95
CA ASN A 248 6.16 1.65 -16.74
C ASN A 248 7.07 1.87 -17.97
N LEU A 249 7.47 3.11 -18.28
CA LEU A 249 8.39 3.43 -19.36
C LEU A 249 9.83 3.64 -18.87
N GLU A 250 10.04 3.72 -17.56
CA GLU A 250 11.33 3.89 -16.93
C GLU A 250 11.88 2.56 -16.41
N ASP A 251 13.20 2.45 -16.38
CA ASP A 251 13.90 1.38 -15.66
C ASP A 251 13.93 1.66 -14.16
N SER A 252 14.01 0.60 -13.37
CA SER A 252 14.13 0.70 -11.92
C SER A 252 15.42 1.43 -11.50
N PRO A 253 15.40 2.23 -10.42
CA PRO A 253 16.56 2.99 -9.97
C PRO A 253 17.71 2.06 -9.54
N ARG A 254 18.87 2.24 -10.18
CA ARG A 254 20.09 1.52 -9.83
C ARG A 254 20.71 2.11 -8.58
N GLN A 255 21.12 1.26 -7.64
CA GLN A 255 21.89 1.66 -6.46
C GLN A 255 23.06 0.71 -6.28
N ARG A 256 24.25 1.12 -6.72
CA ARG A 256 25.48 0.36 -6.48
C ARG A 256 25.95 0.55 -5.06
N SER A 257 26.17 -0.54 -4.34
CA SER A 257 26.86 -0.50 -3.06
C SER A 257 28.36 -0.54 -3.32
N ILE A 258 29.12 0.41 -2.78
CA ILE A 258 30.60 0.35 -2.81
C ILE A 258 31.07 -0.94 -2.14
N ILE A 259 30.33 -1.44 -1.16
CA ILE A 259 30.64 -2.68 -0.44
C ILE A 259 30.40 -3.91 -1.35
N SER A 260 29.38 -3.92 -2.22
CA SER A 260 29.18 -5.07 -3.12
C SER A 260 30.32 -5.23 -4.11
N GLU A 261 30.94 -4.12 -4.56
CA GLU A 261 32.13 -4.17 -5.43
C GLU A 261 33.38 -4.75 -4.73
N PHE A 262 33.52 -4.57 -3.41
CA PHE A 262 34.63 -5.15 -2.64
C PHE A 262 34.42 -6.61 -2.25
N PHE A 263 33.16 -7.08 -2.23
CA PHE A 263 32.77 -8.41 -1.78
C PHE A 263 32.13 -9.26 -2.89
N GLU A 264 32.30 -8.89 -4.17
CA GLU A 264 32.16 -9.83 -5.29
C GLU A 264 33.20 -10.94 -5.11
N LYS A 265 32.88 -11.91 -4.27
CA LYS A 265 33.67 -13.12 -4.09
C LYS A 265 33.43 -14.00 -5.31
N GLU A 266 34.51 -14.45 -5.95
CA GLU A 266 34.40 -15.42 -7.05
C GLU A 266 33.74 -16.74 -6.60
N GLU A 267 33.87 -17.10 -5.32
CA GLU A 267 33.28 -18.32 -4.73
C GLU A 267 32.55 -18.02 -3.41
N ASN A 268 31.32 -18.55 -3.26
CA ASN A 268 30.56 -18.52 -2.02
C ASN A 268 30.31 -19.95 -1.49
N PRO A 269 31.26 -20.54 -0.73
CA PRO A 269 31.17 -21.93 -0.29
C PRO A 269 29.97 -22.19 0.65
N LYS A 270 29.45 -21.15 1.31
CA LYS A 270 28.28 -21.30 2.19
C LYS A 270 27.05 -21.81 1.47
N LEU A 271 26.86 -21.49 0.19
CA LEU A 271 25.72 -21.99 -0.58
C LEU A 271 25.72 -23.53 -0.66
N LEU A 272 26.90 -24.16 -0.62
CA LEU A 272 27.04 -25.62 -0.62
C LEU A 272 26.64 -26.26 0.72
N GLU A 273 26.59 -25.48 1.79
CA GLU A 273 26.28 -25.96 3.15
C GLU A 273 24.79 -25.79 3.52
N ILE A 274 24.04 -24.96 2.77
CA ILE A 274 22.64 -24.65 3.08
C ILE A 274 21.71 -25.81 2.69
N VAL A 275 21.91 -26.41 1.51
CA VAL A 275 21.08 -27.51 1.02
C VAL A 275 21.49 -28.79 1.73
N PRO A 276 20.58 -29.43 2.51
CA PRO A 276 20.92 -30.66 3.23
C PRO A 276 21.17 -31.84 2.29
N GLU A 277 22.03 -32.78 2.72
CA GLU A 277 22.22 -34.05 1.98
C GLU A 277 20.98 -34.97 2.06
N GLU A 278 20.19 -34.85 3.13
CA GLU A 278 18.95 -35.62 3.32
C GLU A 278 17.80 -34.97 2.52
N GLU A 279 17.27 -35.68 1.51
CA GLU A 279 16.23 -35.17 0.59
C GLU A 279 14.94 -34.71 1.29
N GLU A 280 14.58 -35.34 2.42
CA GLU A 280 13.34 -35.01 3.15
C GLU A 280 13.48 -33.77 4.06
N LYS A 281 14.70 -33.26 4.24
CA LYS A 281 14.97 -32.17 5.16
C LYS A 281 14.89 -30.81 4.46
N GLY A 282 13.89 -30.02 4.84
CA GLY A 282 13.77 -28.62 4.40
C GLY A 282 14.89 -27.73 4.95
N TYR A 283 15.14 -26.61 4.27
CA TYR A 283 16.08 -25.57 4.65
C TYR A 283 15.41 -24.19 4.53
N ASP A 284 16.07 -23.15 5.03
CA ASP A 284 15.53 -21.80 4.94
C ASP A 284 15.98 -21.11 3.65
N MET A 285 15.04 -20.93 2.71
CA MET A 285 15.34 -20.25 1.44
C MET A 285 15.78 -18.78 1.63
N GLN A 286 15.49 -18.16 2.79
CA GLN A 286 16.02 -16.84 3.09
C GLN A 286 17.55 -16.84 3.25
N GLU A 287 18.16 -17.94 3.69
CA GLU A 287 19.61 -18.07 3.77
C GLU A 287 20.25 -18.00 2.38
N VAL A 288 19.66 -18.71 1.41
CA VAL A 288 20.08 -18.68 -0.01
C VAL A 288 19.94 -17.26 -0.57
N ILE A 289 18.79 -16.61 -0.37
CA ILE A 289 18.56 -15.22 -0.79
C ILE A 289 19.63 -14.28 -0.18
N SER A 290 19.94 -14.42 1.11
CA SER A 290 20.90 -13.56 1.79
C SER A 290 22.34 -13.71 1.28
N GLU A 291 22.66 -14.84 0.64
CA GLU A 291 23.99 -15.15 0.11
C GLU A 291 24.13 -14.88 -1.39
N ILE A 292 23.04 -14.81 -2.16
CA ILE A 292 23.04 -14.47 -3.60
C ILE A 292 22.97 -12.95 -3.84
N PHE A 293 22.13 -12.24 -3.09
CA PHE A 293 21.81 -10.84 -3.38
C PHE A 293 22.61 -9.84 -2.54
N ASP A 294 22.61 -8.56 -2.97
CA ASP A 294 23.31 -7.49 -2.27
C ASP A 294 22.89 -7.44 -0.80
N LYS A 295 23.87 -7.39 0.12
CA LYS A 295 23.60 -7.45 1.57
C LYS A 295 22.61 -6.36 2.01
N ASN A 296 21.67 -6.74 2.88
CA ASN A 296 20.60 -5.88 3.41
C ASN A 296 19.65 -5.28 2.34
N SER A 297 19.64 -5.82 1.13
CA SER A 297 18.79 -5.29 0.05
C SER A 297 17.44 -6.00 -0.09
N PHE A 298 17.27 -7.19 0.49
CA PHE A 298 15.99 -7.90 0.38
C PHE A 298 14.88 -7.16 1.15
N PHE A 299 13.74 -7.00 0.50
CA PHE A 299 12.52 -6.42 1.04
C PHE A 299 11.34 -7.32 0.71
N GLU A 300 11.04 -8.20 1.65
CA GLU A 300 10.02 -9.23 1.51
C GLU A 300 8.60 -8.63 1.49
N ILE A 301 7.77 -9.12 0.58
CA ILE A 301 6.36 -8.75 0.42
C ILE A 301 5.49 -9.89 0.93
N GLN A 302 4.47 -9.54 1.73
CA GLN A 302 3.53 -10.51 2.30
C GLN A 302 4.25 -11.61 3.10
N ALA A 303 5.23 -11.23 3.94
CA ALA A 303 6.06 -12.19 4.70
C ALA A 303 5.23 -13.15 5.58
N GLY A 304 4.07 -12.69 6.08
CA GLY A 304 3.17 -13.50 6.92
C GLY A 304 2.10 -14.31 6.17
N PHE A 305 1.94 -14.13 4.86
CA PHE A 305 0.89 -14.79 4.06
C PHE A 305 1.50 -15.76 3.05
N ALA A 306 0.94 -16.97 2.97
CA ALA A 306 1.44 -18.05 2.12
C ALA A 306 2.97 -18.25 2.27
N THR A 307 3.40 -18.61 3.48
CA THR A 307 4.82 -18.66 3.88
C THR A 307 5.62 -19.79 3.21
N ASN A 308 4.95 -20.70 2.49
CA ASN A 308 5.52 -21.67 1.55
C ASN A 308 6.11 -21.03 0.28
N SER A 309 5.84 -19.74 0.03
CA SER A 309 6.45 -19.00 -1.09
C SER A 309 6.89 -17.61 -0.64
N ILE A 310 8.10 -17.24 -1.03
CA ILE A 310 8.72 -15.94 -0.76
C ILE A 310 8.65 -15.10 -2.03
N VAL A 311 8.20 -13.85 -1.88
CA VAL A 311 8.31 -12.84 -2.93
C VAL A 311 8.82 -11.53 -2.35
N GLY A 312 9.58 -10.76 -3.13
CA GLY A 312 10.14 -9.52 -2.62
C GLY A 312 11.09 -8.85 -3.60
N PHE A 313 11.46 -7.62 -3.32
CA PHE A 313 12.48 -6.91 -4.09
C PHE A 313 13.86 -7.08 -3.46
N SER A 314 14.87 -7.17 -4.30
CA SER A 314 16.26 -7.18 -3.87
C SER A 314 17.13 -6.41 -4.87
N ARG A 315 18.43 -6.34 -4.61
CA ARG A 315 19.39 -5.85 -5.60
C ARG A 315 20.46 -6.90 -5.90
N LEU A 316 20.86 -6.99 -7.16
CA LEU A 316 21.98 -7.80 -7.63
C LEU A 316 22.95 -6.90 -8.39
N SER A 317 24.15 -6.69 -7.85
CA SER A 317 25.14 -5.73 -8.38
C SER A 317 24.53 -4.33 -8.57
N GLY A 318 23.64 -3.96 -7.65
CA GLY A 318 22.89 -2.71 -7.61
C GLY A 318 21.67 -2.59 -8.52
N TYR A 319 21.37 -3.60 -9.35
CA TYR A 319 20.14 -3.65 -10.16
C TYR A 319 18.99 -4.21 -9.34
N VAL A 320 17.82 -3.56 -9.40
CA VAL A 320 16.63 -4.07 -8.74
C VAL A 320 16.14 -5.34 -9.43
N VAL A 321 15.81 -6.35 -8.65
CA VAL A 321 15.27 -7.63 -9.11
C VAL A 321 14.08 -8.05 -8.24
N GLY A 322 13.08 -8.66 -8.85
CA GLY A 322 11.99 -9.34 -8.17
C GLY A 322 12.36 -10.78 -7.90
N ILE A 323 12.34 -11.19 -6.63
CA ILE A 323 12.62 -12.56 -6.22
C ILE A 323 11.30 -13.29 -6.08
N ILE A 324 11.23 -14.49 -6.64
CA ILE A 324 10.23 -15.51 -6.35
C ILE A 324 11.00 -16.73 -5.88
N ALA A 325 10.61 -17.31 -4.74
CA ALA A 325 11.28 -18.49 -4.24
C ALA A 325 10.33 -19.41 -3.49
N ASN A 326 10.51 -20.73 -3.64
CA ASN A 326 9.82 -21.70 -2.80
C ASN A 326 10.52 -21.79 -1.43
N GLN A 327 9.75 -21.93 -0.36
CA GLN A 327 10.29 -22.02 1.00
C GLN A 327 10.07 -23.43 1.56
N THR A 328 11.11 -24.26 1.50
CA THR A 328 11.03 -25.69 1.85
C THR A 328 10.78 -25.91 3.34
N LYS A 329 11.16 -24.97 4.22
CA LYS A 329 10.84 -24.99 5.65
C LYS A 329 9.34 -24.98 5.96
N PHE A 330 8.51 -24.49 5.04
CA PHE A 330 7.06 -24.42 5.21
C PHE A 330 6.35 -25.23 4.11
N MET A 331 5.60 -26.24 4.53
CA MET A 331 4.84 -27.12 3.63
C MET A 331 5.70 -27.71 2.48
N ALA A 332 6.97 -28.00 2.77
CA ALA A 332 7.95 -28.51 1.80
C ALA A 332 8.10 -27.65 0.54
N GLY A 333 7.77 -26.35 0.57
CA GLY A 333 7.84 -25.48 -0.61
C GLY A 333 6.76 -25.77 -1.67
N THR A 334 5.71 -26.53 -1.31
CA THR A 334 4.56 -26.78 -2.19
C THR A 334 3.86 -25.47 -2.58
N LEU A 335 3.26 -25.45 -3.77
CA LEU A 335 2.33 -24.39 -4.16
C LEU A 335 0.89 -24.73 -3.74
N ASP A 336 0.10 -23.71 -3.44
CA ASP A 336 -1.30 -23.79 -3.03
C ASP A 336 -2.09 -22.57 -3.56
N ILE A 337 -3.37 -22.46 -3.23
CA ILE A 337 -4.22 -21.34 -3.68
C ILE A 337 -3.62 -19.98 -3.31
N ASP A 338 -3.20 -19.83 -2.06
CA ASP A 338 -2.78 -18.54 -1.50
C ASP A 338 -1.40 -18.13 -2.03
N SER A 339 -0.44 -19.07 -2.09
CA SER A 339 0.86 -18.81 -2.74
C SER A 339 0.72 -18.55 -4.23
N SER A 340 -0.22 -19.20 -4.92
CA SER A 340 -0.47 -18.95 -6.35
C SER A 340 -0.96 -17.52 -6.60
N ASP A 341 -1.88 -17.03 -5.77
CA ASP A 341 -2.37 -15.64 -5.86
C ASP A 341 -1.29 -14.62 -5.49
N LYS A 342 -0.50 -14.91 -4.44
CA LYS A 342 0.66 -14.10 -4.02
C LYS A 342 1.71 -13.97 -5.14
N VAL A 343 2.16 -15.10 -5.68
CA VAL A 343 3.20 -15.16 -6.71
C VAL A 343 2.72 -14.52 -8.01
N SER A 344 1.53 -14.89 -8.50
CA SER A 344 1.02 -14.38 -9.77
C SER A 344 0.83 -12.86 -9.78
N ARG A 345 0.35 -12.26 -8.67
CA ARG A 345 0.23 -10.80 -8.56
C ARG A 345 1.59 -10.11 -8.56
N PHE A 346 2.57 -10.66 -7.83
CA PHE A 346 3.91 -10.10 -7.75
C PHE A 346 4.65 -10.15 -9.09
N VAL A 347 4.59 -11.29 -9.79
CA VAL A 347 5.19 -11.48 -11.12
C VAL A 347 4.64 -10.46 -12.11
N ARG A 348 3.31 -10.31 -12.18
CA ARG A 348 2.67 -9.33 -13.07
C ARG A 348 3.02 -7.89 -12.74
N PHE A 349 3.16 -7.56 -11.45
CA PHE A 349 3.61 -6.23 -11.05
C PHE A 349 5.03 -5.96 -11.56
N CYS A 350 5.95 -6.92 -11.36
CA CYS A 350 7.33 -6.78 -11.83
C CYS A 350 7.40 -6.58 -13.35
N ASP A 351 6.63 -7.35 -14.12
CA ASP A 351 6.50 -7.20 -15.57
C ASP A 351 6.00 -5.80 -15.97
N CYS A 352 4.94 -5.30 -15.32
CA CYS A 352 4.43 -3.95 -15.59
C CYS A 352 5.44 -2.82 -15.37
N PHE A 353 6.49 -3.04 -14.58
CA PHE A 353 7.44 -1.98 -14.19
C PHE A 353 8.89 -2.32 -14.51
N ASN A 354 9.12 -3.16 -15.54
CA ASN A 354 10.44 -3.48 -16.07
C ASN A 354 11.40 -4.03 -14.99
N ILE A 355 10.88 -4.81 -14.04
CA ILE A 355 11.68 -5.41 -12.96
C ILE A 355 12.03 -6.85 -13.36
N PRO A 356 13.32 -7.18 -13.57
CA PRO A 356 13.74 -8.54 -13.87
C PRO A 356 13.36 -9.51 -12.75
N LEU A 357 12.97 -10.72 -13.14
CA LEU A 357 12.59 -11.78 -12.21
C LEU A 357 13.72 -12.78 -12.02
N ILE A 358 13.96 -13.17 -10.77
CA ILE A 358 14.83 -14.30 -10.42
C ILE A 358 13.99 -15.29 -9.62
N ASN A 359 13.85 -16.50 -10.17
CA ASN A 359 13.07 -17.57 -9.57
C ASN A 359 14.00 -18.63 -8.97
N LEU A 360 13.94 -18.81 -7.64
CA LEU A 360 14.68 -19.84 -6.91
C LEU A 360 13.73 -21.01 -6.65
N VAL A 361 13.86 -22.04 -7.48
CA VAL A 361 12.87 -23.12 -7.57
C VAL A 361 13.28 -24.30 -6.71
N ASP A 362 12.44 -24.64 -5.75
CA ASP A 362 12.54 -25.86 -4.96
C ASP A 362 11.14 -26.27 -4.48
N THR A 363 10.40 -26.95 -5.35
CA THR A 363 9.02 -27.33 -5.09
C THR A 363 8.75 -28.77 -5.50
N PRO A 364 8.13 -29.59 -4.63
CA PRO A 364 7.71 -30.95 -4.99
C PRO A 364 6.39 -30.96 -5.78
N GLY A 365 5.76 -29.80 -5.99
CA GLY A 365 4.49 -29.65 -6.70
C GLY A 365 3.43 -28.88 -5.91
N TYR A 366 2.16 -29.17 -6.17
CA TYR A 366 1.04 -28.55 -5.48
C TYR A 366 0.64 -29.32 -4.22
N LEU A 367 0.19 -28.60 -3.20
CA LEU A 367 -0.34 -29.17 -1.96
C LEU A 367 -1.59 -30.02 -2.27
N PRO A 368 -1.58 -31.33 -1.97
CA PRO A 368 -2.74 -32.18 -2.23
C PRO A 368 -3.85 -31.95 -1.20
N GLY A 369 -5.11 -31.99 -1.64
CA GLY A 369 -6.27 -32.00 -0.74
C GLY A 369 -7.58 -31.64 -1.41
N ALA A 370 -8.69 -32.25 -0.95
CA ALA A 370 -10.02 -31.98 -1.50
C ALA A 370 -10.44 -30.50 -1.33
N ASP A 371 -10.00 -29.84 -0.25
CA ASP A 371 -10.24 -28.41 -0.03
C ASP A 371 -9.61 -27.53 -1.12
N GLN A 372 -8.38 -27.86 -1.56
CA GLN A 372 -7.70 -27.15 -2.64
C GLN A 372 -8.50 -27.28 -3.95
N GLU A 373 -8.97 -28.48 -4.26
CA GLU A 373 -9.82 -28.72 -5.45
C GLU A 373 -11.14 -27.96 -5.37
N HIS A 374 -11.88 -28.07 -4.26
CA HIS A 374 -13.18 -27.42 -4.09
C HIS A 374 -13.10 -25.90 -4.10
N ARG A 375 -12.01 -25.33 -3.59
CA ARG A 375 -11.76 -23.88 -3.62
C ARG A 375 -11.16 -23.42 -4.95
N GLY A 376 -10.83 -24.35 -5.84
CA GLY A 376 -10.49 -24.09 -7.24
C GLY A 376 -8.99 -23.90 -7.48
N ILE A 377 -8.13 -24.77 -6.92
CA ILE A 377 -6.69 -24.73 -7.15
C ILE A 377 -6.32 -24.67 -8.64
N ILE A 378 -7.06 -25.35 -9.52
CA ILE A 378 -6.82 -25.30 -10.97
C ILE A 378 -6.86 -23.85 -11.51
N ARG A 379 -7.89 -23.07 -11.16
CA ARG A 379 -8.02 -21.67 -11.62
C ARG A 379 -7.08 -20.71 -10.91
N HIS A 380 -6.61 -21.05 -9.70
CA HIS A 380 -5.66 -20.24 -8.94
C HIS A 380 -4.22 -20.51 -9.39
N GLY A 381 -3.81 -21.76 -9.46
CA GLY A 381 -2.51 -22.19 -9.97
C GLY A 381 -2.27 -21.75 -11.43
N ALA A 382 -3.30 -21.79 -12.28
CA ALA A 382 -3.21 -21.27 -13.64
C ALA A 382 -2.82 -19.78 -13.72
N LYS A 383 -3.06 -18.98 -12.68
CA LYS A 383 -2.62 -17.57 -12.65
C LYS A 383 -1.10 -17.44 -12.61
N VAL A 384 -0.40 -18.39 -11.96
CA VAL A 384 1.07 -18.42 -11.93
C VAL A 384 1.60 -18.68 -13.33
N LEU A 385 1.04 -19.68 -14.02
CA LEU A 385 1.40 -20.01 -15.40
C LEU A 385 1.09 -18.89 -16.40
N TYR A 386 0.06 -18.08 -16.14
CA TYR A 386 -0.28 -16.94 -16.98
C TYR A 386 0.62 -15.73 -16.72
N ALA A 387 1.13 -15.60 -15.49
CA ALA A 387 1.93 -14.47 -15.07
C ALA A 387 3.39 -14.58 -15.57
N PHE A 388 3.97 -15.79 -15.52
CA PHE A 388 5.24 -16.12 -16.16
C PHE A 388 5.08 -16.25 -17.67
#